data_AF-A0A962G3W9-F1
#
_entry.id   AF-A0A962G3W9-F1
#
_cell.length_a   1.000
_cell.length_b   1.000
_cell.length_c   1.000
_cell.angle_alpha   90.00
_cell.angle_beta   90.00
_cell.angle_gamma   90.00
#
_symmetry.space_group_name_H-M   'P 1'
#
loop_
_entity.id
_entity.type
_entity.pdbx_description
1 polymer ?
#
loop_
_entity_poly.entity_id
_entity_poly.type
_entity_poly.pdbx_seq_one_letter_code
_entity_poly.pdbx_strand_id
1 'polypeptide(L)'
;MNRTLCLLALSVLLLGGCTWVKMQPGAARVRVLAADADASGCVLRGEIGVSVKDRVGLYDRNALKVRDELETLARNEALDLDADAVKPLEEPIAGEQRFSAYRCGTAMPTRTAPATTTPAPKAQPLQMEEAETFPVR
;
A
#
# COMPACT_ATOMS: atom_id res chain seq x y z
N MET A 1 40.94 19.97 17.20
CA MET A 1 40.34 18.72 16.71
C MET A 1 38.82 18.87 16.82
N ASN A 2 38.05 18.42 15.83
CA ASN A 2 36.59 18.11 15.91
C ASN A 2 35.59 18.98 15.12
N ARG A 3 35.96 20.14 14.53
CA ARG A 3 35.03 20.86 13.62
C ARG A 3 34.77 20.07 12.33
N THR A 4 35.82 19.49 11.77
CA THR A 4 35.74 18.59 10.60
C THR A 4 35.01 17.29 10.92
N LEU A 5 35.15 16.77 12.15
CA LEU A 5 34.43 15.57 12.59
C LEU A 5 32.92 15.82 12.73
N CYS A 6 32.51 16.98 13.27
CA CYS A 6 31.10 17.38 13.33
C CYS A 6 30.49 17.60 11.95
N LEU A 7 31.23 18.20 11.01
CA LEU A 7 30.77 18.39 9.64
C LEU A 7 30.60 17.06 8.89
N LEU A 8 31.53 16.11 9.10
CA LEU A 8 31.38 14.75 8.56
C LEU A 8 30.16 14.04 9.16
N ALA A 9 29.99 14.08 10.49
CA ALA A 9 28.86 13.45 11.17
C ALA A 9 27.50 14.03 10.70
N LEU A 10 27.42 15.35 10.50
CA LEU A 10 26.21 16.01 10.00
C LEU A 10 25.91 15.62 8.54
N SER A 11 26.94 15.47 7.71
CA SER A 11 26.78 15.04 6.32
C SER A 11 26.29 13.59 6.17
N VAL A 12 26.68 12.70 7.09
CA VAL A 12 26.21 11.30 7.13
C VAL A 12 24.75 11.21 7.56
N LEU A 13 24.30 12.06 8.49
CA LEU A 13 22.87 12.10 8.89
C LEU A 13 21.96 12.57 7.75
N LEU A 14 22.44 13.46 6.87
CA LEU A 14 21.66 14.01 5.76
C LEU A 14 21.51 13.04 4.57
N LEU A 15 22.25 11.93 4.55
CA LEU A 15 22.18 10.90 3.49
C LEU A 15 21.12 9.81 3.78
N GLY A 16 20.50 9.81 4.97
CA GLY A 16 19.50 8.82 5.34
C GLY A 16 18.07 9.26 5.00
N GLY A 17 17.56 8.92 3.80
CA GLY A 17 16.18 9.32 3.47
C GLY A 17 15.50 8.75 2.23
N CYS A 18 16.01 7.69 1.59
CA CYS A 18 15.38 7.12 0.38
C CYS A 18 15.06 5.62 0.50
N THR A 19 14.56 5.14 1.64
CA THR A 19 14.18 3.71 1.80
C THR A 19 12.72 3.46 1.38
N TRP A 20 12.29 4.03 0.27
CA TRP A 20 10.96 3.74 -0.31
C TRP A 20 11.08 2.56 -1.28
N VAL A 21 10.07 1.67 -1.28
CA VAL A 21 10.02 0.58 -2.26
C VAL A 21 9.83 1.18 -3.65
N LYS A 22 10.75 0.87 -4.57
CA LYS A 22 10.63 1.30 -5.96
C LYS A 22 9.82 0.28 -6.75
N MET A 23 8.83 0.77 -7.49
CA MET A 23 8.10 -0.02 -8.47
C MET A 23 9.06 -0.52 -9.56
N GLN A 24 9.08 -1.83 -9.82
CA GLN A 24 9.85 -2.41 -10.91
C GLN A 24 9.21 -2.08 -12.27
N PRO A 25 9.99 -2.03 -13.36
CA PRO A 25 9.44 -1.91 -14.71
C PRO A 25 8.42 -3.01 -14.98
N GLY A 26 7.20 -2.64 -15.39
CA GLY A 26 6.12 -3.57 -15.68
C GLY A 26 5.20 -3.91 -14.50
N ALA A 27 5.67 -3.81 -13.25
CA ALA A 27 4.86 -4.07 -12.04
C ALA A 27 3.67 -3.10 -11.92
N ALA A 28 3.80 -1.89 -12.47
CA ALA A 28 2.72 -0.91 -12.56
C ALA A 28 1.48 -1.38 -13.35
N ARG A 29 1.57 -2.49 -14.10
CA ARG A 29 0.44 -3.11 -14.81
C ARG A 29 -0.25 -4.23 -14.01
N VAL A 30 0.41 -4.76 -12.97
CA VAL A 30 -0.18 -5.75 -12.07
C VAL A 30 -1.29 -5.08 -11.29
N ARG A 31 -2.51 -5.61 -11.34
CA ARG A 31 -3.68 -5.02 -10.68
C ARG A 31 -3.77 -5.48 -9.23
N VAL A 32 -4.28 -4.64 -8.35
CA VAL A 32 -4.56 -5.04 -6.97
C VAL A 32 -6.06 -5.20 -6.84
N LEU A 33 -6.47 -6.43 -6.58
CA LEU A 33 -7.86 -6.81 -6.38
C LEU A 33 -8.27 -6.49 -4.94
N ALA A 34 -9.53 -6.13 -4.75
CA ALA A 34 -10.08 -6.00 -3.41
C ALA A 34 -10.09 -7.36 -2.70
N ALA A 35 -10.00 -7.37 -1.36
CA ALA A 35 -9.99 -8.60 -0.57
C ALA A 35 -11.25 -9.47 -0.80
N ASP A 36 -12.37 -8.85 -1.15
CA ASP A 36 -13.65 -9.49 -1.44
C ASP A 36 -13.90 -9.73 -2.95
N ALA A 37 -12.99 -9.29 -3.83
CA ALA A 37 -13.17 -9.48 -5.27
C ALA A 37 -13.21 -10.96 -5.64
N ASP A 38 -14.19 -11.36 -6.45
CA ASP A 38 -14.25 -12.71 -7.03
C ASP A 38 -13.06 -12.91 -7.98
N ALA A 39 -12.29 -13.99 -7.86
CA ALA A 39 -11.16 -14.30 -8.75
C ALA A 39 -11.39 -15.59 -9.55
N SER A 40 -12.63 -16.09 -9.61
CA SER A 40 -13.00 -17.35 -10.27
C SER A 40 -12.61 -17.43 -11.75
N GLY A 41 -12.57 -16.29 -12.45
CA GLY A 41 -12.12 -16.18 -13.85
C GLY A 41 -10.61 -16.14 -14.05
N CYS A 42 -9.82 -16.20 -12.98
CA CYS A 42 -8.36 -16.08 -13.02
C CYS A 42 -7.65 -17.39 -12.67
N VAL A 43 -6.46 -17.60 -13.24
CA VAL A 43 -5.59 -18.72 -12.88
C VAL A 43 -4.70 -18.33 -11.71
N LEU A 44 -4.76 -19.06 -10.59
CA LEU A 44 -3.84 -18.88 -9.47
C LEU A 44 -2.41 -19.25 -9.92
N ARG A 45 -1.47 -18.32 -9.73
CA ARG A 45 -0.05 -18.49 -10.09
C ARG A 45 0.83 -18.77 -8.88
N GLY A 46 0.36 -18.43 -7.68
CA GLY A 46 1.06 -18.69 -6.44
C GLY A 46 0.66 -17.69 -5.37
N GLU A 47 1.50 -17.60 -4.36
CA GLU A 47 1.33 -16.72 -3.23
C GLU A 47 2.63 -15.95 -2.98
N ILE A 48 2.48 -14.73 -2.50
CA ILE A 48 3.55 -13.76 -2.31
C ILE A 48 3.46 -13.28 -0.86
N GLY A 49 4.54 -13.47 -0.08
CA GLY A 49 4.70 -12.88 1.24
C GLY A 49 5.65 -11.69 1.16
N VAL A 50 5.23 -10.54 1.67
CA VAL A 50 6.04 -9.31 1.67
C VAL A 50 6.14 -8.71 3.06
N SER A 51 7.23 -8.01 3.31
CA SER A 51 7.51 -7.35 4.58
C SER A 51 8.15 -5.99 4.35
N VAL A 52 7.75 -5.01 5.14
CA VAL A 52 8.38 -3.69 5.24
C VAL A 52 8.58 -3.37 6.71
N LYS A 53 9.44 -2.39 7.00
CA LYS A 53 9.52 -1.90 8.37
C LYS A 53 8.20 -1.23 8.74
N ASP A 54 7.60 -1.53 9.87
CA ASP A 54 6.38 -0.86 10.36
C ASP A 54 6.66 0.10 11.52
N ARG A 55 7.84 0.00 12.15
CA ARG A 55 8.26 0.80 13.32
C ARG A 55 9.71 1.22 13.23
N VAL A 56 10.03 2.43 13.71
CA VAL A 56 11.41 2.91 13.88
C VAL A 56 11.61 3.29 15.34
N GLY A 57 12.45 2.54 16.05
CA GLY A 57 12.62 2.71 17.50
C GLY A 57 11.32 2.47 18.24
N LEU A 58 10.82 3.50 18.92
CA LEU A 58 9.55 3.48 19.68
C LEU A 58 8.36 4.05 18.89
N TYR A 59 8.55 4.42 17.62
CA TYR A 59 7.53 5.10 16.81
C TYR A 59 7.01 4.21 15.70
N ASP A 60 5.69 4.04 15.63
CA ASP A 60 5.03 3.36 14.52
C ASP A 60 5.03 4.24 13.27
N ARG A 61 5.29 3.63 12.11
CA ARG A 61 5.18 4.28 10.81
C ARG A 61 3.71 4.44 10.44
N ASN A 62 3.44 5.37 9.53
CA ASN A 62 2.10 5.58 9.00
C ASN A 62 1.57 4.29 8.33
N ALA A 63 0.47 3.75 8.83
CA ALA A 63 -0.11 2.50 8.36
C ALA A 63 -0.52 2.52 6.88
N LEU A 64 -0.99 3.66 6.35
CA LEU A 64 -1.30 3.79 4.93
C LEU A 64 -0.03 3.66 4.08
N LYS A 65 1.07 4.28 4.52
CA LYS A 65 2.36 4.16 3.84
C LYS A 65 2.92 2.75 3.87
N VAL A 66 2.81 2.07 5.01
CA VAL A 66 3.20 0.65 5.15
C VAL A 66 2.42 -0.21 4.15
N ARG A 67 1.10 -0.03 4.07
CA ARG A 67 0.25 -0.77 3.12
C ARG A 67 0.61 -0.49 1.66
N ASP A 68 0.81 0.78 1.29
CA ASP A 68 1.20 1.16 -0.09
C ASP A 68 2.55 0.54 -0.50
N GLU A 69 3.50 0.45 0.43
CA GLU A 69 4.80 -0.18 0.20
C GLU A 69 4.68 -1.71 0.08
N LEU A 70 3.86 -2.36 0.91
CA LEU A 70 3.56 -3.78 0.81
C LEU A 70 2.89 -4.11 -0.53
N GLU A 71 1.91 -3.33 -0.95
CA GLU A 71 1.27 -3.49 -2.25
C GLU A 71 2.28 -3.35 -3.39
N THR A 72 3.17 -2.35 -3.30
CA THR A 72 4.24 -2.15 -4.30
C THR A 72 5.17 -3.37 -4.38
N LEU A 73 5.58 -3.92 -3.23
CA LEU A 73 6.38 -5.15 -3.20
C LEU A 73 5.61 -6.34 -3.78
N ALA A 74 4.34 -6.51 -3.43
CA ALA A 74 3.54 -7.62 -3.94
C ALA A 74 3.43 -7.59 -5.47
N ARG A 75 3.28 -6.40 -6.06
CA ARG A 75 3.23 -6.21 -7.52
C ARG A 75 4.57 -6.44 -8.20
N ASN A 76 5.66 -6.13 -7.51
CA ASN A 76 7.02 -6.42 -7.96
C ASN A 76 7.23 -7.95 -8.06
N GLU A 77 7.00 -8.67 -6.97
CA GLU A 77 7.15 -10.14 -6.92
C GLU A 77 6.19 -10.88 -7.86
N ALA A 78 5.01 -10.30 -8.15
CA ALA A 78 4.05 -10.86 -9.08
C ALA A 78 4.61 -11.04 -10.50
N LEU A 79 5.61 -10.25 -10.90
CA LEU A 79 6.26 -10.38 -12.21
C LEU A 79 6.97 -11.74 -12.35
N ASP A 80 7.61 -12.22 -11.29
CA ASP A 80 8.35 -13.49 -11.30
C ASP A 80 7.41 -14.70 -11.37
N LEU A 81 6.16 -14.53 -10.92
CA LEU A 81 5.09 -15.51 -11.04
C LEU A 81 4.32 -15.42 -12.37
N ASP A 82 4.70 -14.48 -13.25
CA ASP A 82 3.97 -14.15 -14.49
C ASP A 82 2.47 -13.90 -14.21
N ALA A 83 2.21 -13.18 -13.10
CA ALA A 83 0.91 -12.76 -12.65
C ALA A 83 0.59 -11.32 -13.11
N ASP A 84 -0.68 -11.03 -13.38
CA ASP A 84 -1.17 -9.71 -13.78
C ASP A 84 -2.16 -9.10 -12.77
N ALA A 85 -2.39 -9.82 -11.66
CA ALA A 85 -3.17 -9.36 -10.53
C ALA A 85 -2.65 -9.96 -9.21
N VAL A 86 -2.74 -9.19 -8.13
CA VAL A 86 -2.53 -9.64 -6.74
C VAL A 86 -3.78 -9.36 -5.93
N LYS A 87 -4.08 -10.21 -4.96
CA LYS A 87 -5.22 -10.06 -4.04
C LYS A 87 -4.72 -10.27 -2.61
N PRO A 88 -4.96 -9.35 -1.67
CA PRO A 88 -4.58 -9.55 -0.28
C PRO A 88 -5.34 -10.74 0.30
N LEU A 89 -4.64 -11.57 1.07
CA LEU A 89 -5.22 -12.69 1.81
C LEU A 89 -5.71 -12.26 3.20
N GLU A 90 -5.02 -11.30 3.80
CA GLU A 90 -5.32 -10.73 5.09
C GLU A 90 -4.97 -9.22 5.13
N GLU A 91 -5.34 -8.54 6.21
CA GLU A 91 -4.89 -7.17 6.49
C GLU A 91 -3.42 -7.19 6.94
N PRO A 92 -2.62 -6.12 6.70
CA PRO A 92 -1.24 -6.06 7.17
C PRO A 92 -1.12 -6.21 8.68
N ILE A 93 -0.18 -7.03 9.13
CA ILE A 93 0.15 -7.23 10.55
C ILE A 93 1.66 -7.09 10.72
N ALA A 94 2.09 -6.22 11.63
CA ALA A 94 3.51 -6.01 11.96
C ALA A 94 4.41 -5.72 10.72
N GLY A 95 3.86 -5.00 9.73
CA GLY A 95 4.57 -4.70 8.48
C GLY A 95 4.65 -5.86 7.51
N GLU A 96 3.90 -6.93 7.72
CA GLU A 96 3.85 -8.11 6.84
C GLU A 96 2.44 -8.30 6.28
N GLN A 97 2.37 -8.84 5.06
CA GLN A 97 1.11 -9.20 4.42
C GLN A 97 1.34 -10.25 3.33
N ARG A 98 0.41 -11.21 3.19
CA ARG A 98 0.41 -12.17 2.08
C ARG A 98 -0.63 -11.80 1.03
N PHE A 99 -0.30 -12.16 -0.20
CA PHE A 99 -1.12 -11.94 -1.37
C PHE A 99 -1.19 -13.21 -2.21
N SER A 100 -2.37 -13.54 -2.74
CA SER A 100 -2.46 -14.48 -3.85
C SER A 100 -2.17 -13.76 -5.17
N ALA A 101 -1.38 -14.40 -6.04
CA ALA A 101 -1.02 -13.90 -7.34
C ALA A 101 -1.79 -14.64 -8.44
N TYR A 102 -2.39 -13.90 -9.36
CA TYR A 102 -3.28 -14.44 -10.38
C TYR A 102 -2.88 -13.97 -11.78
N ARG A 103 -3.19 -14.80 -12.79
CA ARG A 103 -3.22 -14.40 -14.19
C ARG A 103 -4.66 -14.41 -14.68
N CYS A 104 -5.22 -13.23 -14.89
CA CYS A 104 -6.61 -13.01 -15.26
C CYS A 104 -6.78 -12.62 -16.74
N GLY A 105 -5.75 -12.07 -17.39
CA GLY A 105 -5.86 -11.53 -18.74
C GLY A 105 -6.96 -10.47 -18.84
N THR A 106 -7.82 -10.60 -19.86
CA THR A 106 -8.99 -9.74 -20.11
C THR A 106 -10.20 -10.09 -19.24
N ALA A 107 -10.21 -11.24 -18.57
CA ALA A 107 -11.24 -11.63 -17.62
C ALA A 107 -11.03 -10.82 -16.34
N MET A 108 -11.44 -9.55 -16.36
CA MET A 108 -11.40 -8.72 -15.16
C MET A 108 -12.44 -9.23 -14.17
N PRO A 109 -12.05 -9.46 -12.91
CA PRO A 109 -13.04 -9.59 -11.86
C PRO A 109 -13.72 -8.24 -11.68
N THR A 110 -14.98 -8.18 -12.08
CA THR A 110 -15.80 -6.97 -11.89
C THR A 110 -15.91 -6.78 -10.39
N ARG A 111 -15.54 -5.59 -9.88
CA ARG A 111 -15.79 -5.24 -8.48
C ARG A 111 -17.27 -5.52 -8.21
N THR A 112 -17.57 -6.59 -7.47
CA THR A 112 -18.90 -6.79 -6.93
C THR A 112 -19.09 -5.65 -5.96
N ALA A 113 -19.77 -4.59 -6.39
CA ALA A 113 -20.15 -3.54 -5.45
C ALA A 113 -20.88 -4.24 -4.31
N PRO A 114 -20.47 -4.04 -3.04
CA PRO A 114 -21.27 -4.56 -1.95
C PRO A 114 -22.67 -3.96 -2.13
N ALA A 115 -23.67 -4.84 -2.26
CA ALA A 115 -25.07 -4.46 -2.25
C ALA A 115 -25.46 -4.03 -0.83
N THR A 116 -24.75 -3.07 -0.26
CA THR A 116 -25.28 -2.22 0.79
C THR A 116 -26.22 -1.26 0.09
N THR A 117 -27.49 -1.65 0.03
CA THR A 117 -28.59 -0.68 0.06
C THR A 117 -28.52 0.05 1.40
N THR A 118 -27.55 0.95 1.53
CA THR A 118 -27.66 2.05 2.46
C THR A 118 -28.67 2.99 1.81
N PRO A 119 -29.82 3.28 2.45
CA PRO A 119 -30.69 4.34 1.95
C PRO A 119 -29.84 5.59 1.80
N ALA A 120 -29.93 6.25 0.65
CA ALA A 120 -29.32 7.56 0.46
C ALA A 120 -29.60 8.40 1.71
N PRO A 121 -28.58 8.99 2.37
CA PRO A 121 -28.82 9.96 3.40
C PRO A 121 -29.75 11.01 2.79
N LYS A 122 -30.95 11.16 3.37
CA LYS A 122 -31.84 12.26 2.99
C LYS A 122 -31.00 13.52 2.99
N ALA A 123 -31.04 14.29 1.90
CA ALA A 123 -30.29 15.54 1.76
C ALA A 123 -30.56 16.41 3.00
N GLN A 124 -29.64 16.36 3.95
CA GLN A 124 -29.57 17.33 5.02
C GLN A 124 -28.82 18.51 4.42
N PRO A 125 -29.36 19.74 4.51
CA PRO A 125 -28.63 20.90 4.03
C PRO A 125 -27.28 20.93 4.72
N LEU A 126 -26.22 21.09 3.92
CA LEU A 126 -24.86 21.30 4.38
C LEU A 126 -24.88 22.49 5.36
N GLN A 127 -24.86 22.19 6.65
CA GLN A 127 -24.49 23.17 7.65
C GLN A 127 -23.00 23.39 7.43
N MET A 128 -22.69 24.52 6.79
CA MET A 128 -21.35 25.07 6.70
C MET A 128 -20.93 25.43 8.13
N GLU A 129 -20.45 24.44 8.89
CA GLU A 129 -19.75 24.72 10.13
C GLU A 129 -18.36 25.20 9.72
N GLU A 130 -18.12 26.48 10.01
CA GLU A 130 -16.94 27.23 9.63
C GLU A 130 -15.68 26.48 10.09
N ALA A 131 -14.84 26.06 9.14
CA ALA A 131 -13.57 25.42 9.45
C ALA A 131 -12.66 26.43 10.13
N GLU A 132 -12.66 26.48 11.47
CA GLU A 132 -11.74 27.31 12.23
C GLU A 132 -10.31 26.83 11.98
N THR A 133 -9.55 27.68 11.30
CA THR A 133 -8.12 27.46 11.05
C THR A 133 -7.36 27.80 12.32
N PHE A 134 -6.93 26.78 13.06
CA PHE A 134 -6.08 26.96 14.23
C PHE A 134 -4.68 27.45 13.81
N PRO A 135 -4.16 28.56 14.37
CA PRO A 135 -2.81 28.99 14.08
C PRO A 135 -1.79 28.06 14.76
N VAL A 136 -0.86 27.54 13.97
CA VAL A 136 0.34 26.87 14.48
C VAL A 136 1.24 27.94 15.08
N ARG A 137 1.48 27.86 16.39
CA ARG A 137 2.48 28.69 17.09
C ARG A 137 3.80 27.96 17.20
#